data_AF-A0A352IY23-F1
#
_entry.id   AF-A0A352IY23-F1
#
_cell.length_a   1.000
_cell.length_b   1.000
_cell.length_c   1.000
_cell.angle_alpha   90.00
_cell.angle_beta   90.00
_cell.angle_gamma   90.00
#
_symmetry.space_group_name_H-M   'P 1'
#
loop_
_entity.id
_entity.type
_entity.pdbx_description
1 polymer ?
#
loop_
_entity_poly.entity_id
_entity_poly.type
_entity_poly.pdbx_seq_one_letter_code
_entity_poly.pdbx_strand_id
1 'polypeptide(L)'
;MNTEIILGVVMFTVIVLALVAVILAARSRLVSTGDVTIEINDDPEHTLKTEAGGKLLGTLANSGIFLSSACGGGGTCAQCKCKVL
;
A
#
# COMPACT_ATOMS: atom_id res chain seq x y z
N MET A 1 -24.46 -29.99 -31.40
CA MET A 1 -23.95 -28.67 -31.81
C MET A 1 -23.96 -27.64 -30.68
N ASN A 2 -24.98 -27.59 -29.80
CA ASN A 2 -24.96 -26.68 -28.64
C ASN A 2 -23.97 -27.07 -27.54
N THR A 3 -23.85 -28.35 -27.20
CA THR A 3 -23.03 -28.80 -26.06
C THR A 3 -21.54 -28.51 -26.28
N GLU A 4 -21.00 -28.79 -27.47
CA GLU A 4 -19.59 -28.52 -27.81
C GLU A 4 -19.24 -27.03 -27.73
N ILE A 5 -20.14 -26.15 -28.19
CA ILE A 5 -19.95 -24.69 -28.13
C ILE A 5 -19.98 -24.23 -26.68
N ILE A 6 -20.94 -24.72 -25.88
CA ILE A 6 -21.04 -24.37 -24.46
C ILE A 6 -19.79 -24.85 -23.70
N LEU A 7 -19.34 -26.07 -23.94
CA LEU A 7 -18.13 -26.63 -23.34
C LEU A 7 -16.89 -25.82 -23.72
N GLY A 8 -16.74 -25.45 -24.99
CA GLY A 8 -15.62 -24.63 -25.48
C GLY A 8 -15.60 -23.23 -24.85
N VAL A 9 -16.76 -22.55 -24.80
CA VAL A 9 -16.87 -21.22 -24.20
C VAL A 9 -16.56 -21.29 -22.70
N VAL A 10 -17.15 -22.25 -21.98
CA VAL A 10 -16.92 -22.41 -20.54
C VAL A 10 -15.45 -22.72 -20.25
N MET A 11 -14.83 -23.63 -20.99
CA MET A 11 -13.41 -23.98 -20.80
C MET A 11 -12.52 -22.74 -20.99
N PHE A 12 -12.74 -21.98 -22.06
CA PHE A 12 -11.95 -20.79 -22.34
C PHE A 12 -12.14 -19.72 -21.25
N THR A 13 -13.37 -19.45 -20.84
CA THR A 13 -13.66 -18.49 -19.76
C THR A 13 -13.01 -18.90 -18.45
N VAL A 14 -13.04 -20.18 -18.08
CA VAL A 14 -12.41 -20.70 -16.85
C VAL A 14 -10.90 -20.48 -16.89
N ILE A 15 -10.24 -20.78 -18.01
CA ILE A 15 -8.79 -20.60 -18.15
C ILE A 15 -8.41 -19.12 -17.99
N VAL A 16 -9.15 -18.21 -18.63
CA VAL A 16 -8.88 -16.77 -18.55
C VAL A 16 -9.10 -16.26 -17.12
N LEU A 17 -10.20 -16.65 -16.46
CA LEU A 17 -10.46 -16.26 -15.07
C LEU A 17 -9.42 -16.82 -14.11
N ALA A 18 -8.99 -18.07 -14.31
CA ALA A 18 -7.93 -18.68 -13.51
C ALA A 18 -6.62 -17.90 -13.64
N LEU A 19 -6.25 -17.50 -14.86
CA LEU A 19 -5.04 -16.71 -15.09
C LEU A 19 -5.12 -15.33 -14.42
N VAL A 20 -6.25 -14.63 -14.53
CA VAL A 20 -6.47 -13.33 -13.88
C VAL A 20 -6.38 -13.47 -12.35
N ALA A 21 -6.97 -14.52 -11.78
CA ALA A 21 -6.91 -14.79 -10.35
C ALA A 21 -5.46 -15.00 -9.87
N VAL A 22 -4.65 -15.75 -10.62
CA VAL A 22 -3.22 -15.96 -10.33
C VAL A 22 -2.45 -14.63 -10.38
N ILE A 23 -2.68 -13.80 -11.39
CA ILE A 23 -2.01 -12.50 -11.52
C ILE A 23 -2.38 -11.57 -10.35
N LEU A 24 -3.65 -11.51 -9.96
CA LEU A 24 -4.08 -10.67 -8.83
C LEU A 24 -3.54 -11.19 -7.49
N ALA A 25 -3.50 -12.50 -7.28
CA ALA A 25 -2.89 -13.11 -6.10
C ALA A 25 -1.38 -12.87 -6.02
N ALA A 26 -0.68 -12.88 -7.16
CA ALA A 26 0.73 -12.49 -7.20
C ALA A 26 0.88 -11.00 -6.86
N ARG A 27 0.09 -10.12 -7.48
CA ARG A 27 0.15 -8.67 -7.21
C ARG A 27 -0.10 -8.32 -5.74
N SER A 28 -1.04 -8.99 -5.08
CA SER A 28 -1.34 -8.72 -3.67
C SER A 28 -0.21 -9.10 -2.72
N ARG A 29 0.67 -10.04 -3.11
CA ARG A 29 1.85 -10.42 -2.31
C ARG A 29 3.12 -9.66 -2.69
N LEU A 30 3.28 -9.30 -3.96
CA LEU A 30 4.46 -8.58 -4.44
C LEU A 30 4.38 -7.05 -4.25
N VAL A 31 3.20 -6.50 -4.01
CA VAL A 31 3.02 -5.07 -3.68
C VAL A 31 2.84 -4.92 -2.18
N SER A 32 3.78 -4.21 -1.53
CA SER A 32 3.68 -3.84 -0.12
C SER A 32 2.42 -3.04 0.14
N THR A 33 1.39 -3.72 0.59
CA THR A 33 0.10 -3.18 1.06
C THR A 33 -0.13 -3.51 2.54
N GLY A 34 0.91 -4.00 3.23
CA GLY A 34 0.84 -4.31 4.65
C GLY A 34 1.02 -3.07 5.53
N ASP A 35 0.51 -3.19 6.75
CA ASP A 35 0.77 -2.22 7.82
C ASP A 35 2.27 -2.21 8.15
N VAL A 36 2.84 -1.01 8.16
CA VAL A 36 4.21 -0.74 8.55
C VAL A 36 4.21 -0.13 9.94
N THR A 37 5.10 -0.64 10.78
CA THR A 37 5.37 -0.07 12.10
C THR A 37 6.51 0.94 11.99
N ILE A 38 6.28 2.17 12.42
CA ILE A 38 7.29 3.24 12.44
C ILE A 38 7.59 3.57 13.90
N GLU A 39 8.81 3.31 14.33
CA GLU A 39 9.32 3.76 15.63
C GLU A 39 9.84 5.20 15.53
N ILE A 40 9.59 5.99 16.57
CA ILE A 40 9.94 7.41 16.61
C ILE A 40 10.87 7.63 17.80
N ASN A 41 12.09 8.11 17.53
CA ASN A 41 13.12 8.41 18.54
C ASN A 41 13.44 7.24 19.50
N ASP A 42 13.41 5.99 19.00
CA ASP A 42 13.66 4.78 19.80
C ASP A 42 12.69 4.61 20.99
N ASP A 43 11.50 5.24 20.91
CA ASP A 43 10.48 5.17 21.95
C ASP A 43 9.38 4.16 21.56
N PRO A 44 9.32 2.99 22.21
CA PRO A 44 8.38 1.92 21.87
C PRO A 44 6.92 2.22 22.27
N GLU A 45 6.66 3.24 23.08
CA GLU A 45 5.30 3.65 23.44
C GLU A 45 4.65 4.53 22.36
N HIS A 46 5.47 5.16 21.50
CA HIS A 46 5.01 6.05 20.42
C HIS A 46 5.10 5.41 19.03
N THR A 47 5.20 4.08 18.98
CA THR A 47 5.29 3.34 17.72
C THR A 47 3.98 3.41 16.94
N LEU A 48 4.06 3.87 15.70
CA LEU A 48 2.88 4.04 14.85
C LEU A 48 2.69 2.88 13.88
N LYS A 49 1.47 2.35 13.79
CA LYS A 49 1.07 1.43 12.71
C LYS A 49 0.33 2.21 11.63
N THR A 50 0.82 2.16 10.40
CA THR A 50 0.21 2.84 9.25
C THR A 50 0.26 1.95 8.02
N GLU A 51 -0.66 2.15 7.09
CA GLU A 51 -0.57 1.52 5.77
C GLU A 51 0.66 2.03 5.00
N ALA A 52 1.33 1.11 4.29
CA ALA A 52 2.45 1.43 3.41
C ALA A 52 1.99 2.26 2.19
N GLY A 53 2.82 3.21 1.75
CA GLY A 53 2.62 3.98 0.51
C GLY A 53 2.09 5.41 0.69
N GLY A 54 1.71 5.79 1.90
CA GLY A 54 1.38 7.18 2.26
C GLY A 54 2.60 8.09 2.42
N LYS A 55 2.36 9.40 2.52
CA LYS A 55 3.40 10.38 2.86
C LYS A 55 3.67 10.36 4.36
N LEU A 56 4.93 10.15 4.75
CA LEU A 56 5.38 10.13 6.16
C LEU A 56 4.89 11.33 6.98
N LEU A 57 4.94 12.54 6.40
CA LEU A 57 4.50 13.77 7.08
C LEU A 57 3.00 13.77 7.41
N GLY A 58 2.18 13.20 6.52
CA GLY A 58 0.73 13.09 6.74
C GLY A 58 0.42 12.05 7.81
N THR A 59 1.12 10.92 7.79
CA THR A 59 0.99 9.88 8.81
C THR A 59 1.37 10.41 10.21
N LEU A 60 2.50 11.12 10.33
CA LEU A 60 2.93 11.72 11.60
C LEU A 60 1.96 12.81 12.11
N ALA A 61 1.43 13.64 11.21
CA ALA A 61 0.45 14.65 11.59
C ALA A 61 -0.85 14.02 12.11
N ASN A 62 -1.31 12.92 11.49
CA ASN A 62 -2.49 12.18 11.94
C ASN A 62 -2.29 11.54 13.32
N SER A 63 -1.05 11.21 13.68
CA SER A 63 -0.70 10.70 15.01
C SER A 63 -0.39 11.80 16.03
N GLY A 64 -0.66 13.07 15.70
CA GLY A 64 -0.43 14.21 16.60
C GLY A 64 1.01 14.73 16.64
N ILE A 65 1.90 14.20 15.79
CA ILE A 65 3.30 14.63 15.69
C ILE A 65 3.44 15.58 14.52
N PHE A 66 3.38 16.88 14.83
CA PHE A 66 3.46 17.94 13.83
C PHE A 66 4.91 18.37 13.62
N LEU A 67 5.45 18.08 12.44
CA LEU A 67 6.66 18.75 11.97
C LEU A 67 6.27 20.11 11.38
N SER A 68 7.09 21.13 11.63
CA SER A 68 6.96 22.45 11.02
C SER A 68 7.02 22.32 9.49
N SER A 69 5.86 22.32 8.84
CA SER A 69 5.75 22.18 7.39
C SER A 69 4.73 23.18 6.85
N ALA A 70 5.20 24.19 6.14
CA ALA A 70 4.34 25.13 5.43
C ALA A 70 3.78 24.56 4.10
N CYS A 71 4.35 23.46 3.61
CA CYS A 71 4.06 22.89 2.29
C CYS A 71 3.12 21.68 2.31
N GLY A 72 2.53 21.34 3.46
CA GLY A 72 1.51 20.28 3.56
C GLY A 72 1.94 18.90 3.02
N GLY A 73 3.23 18.57 3.11
CA GLY A 73 3.77 17.31 2.58
C GLY A 73 4.12 17.33 1.09
N GLY A 74 4.30 18.50 0.48
CA GLY A 74 4.83 18.66 -0.87
C GLY A 74 6.37 18.59 -0.98
N GLY A 75 7.09 18.61 0.14
CA GLY A 75 8.56 18.55 0.17
C GLY A 75 9.29 19.82 -0.30
N THR A 76 8.56 20.88 -0.65
CA THR A 76 9.11 22.11 -1.26
C THR A 76 9.56 23.17 -0.24
N CYS A 77 9.12 23.09 1.01
CA CYS A 77 9.39 24.10 2.03
C CYS A 77 10.68 23.87 2.83
N ALA A 78 11.29 22.68 2.76
CA ALA A 78 12.52 22.30 3.48
C ALA A 78 12.53 22.51 5.02
N GLN A 79 11.39 22.82 5.63
CA GLN A 79 11.25 23.04 7.07
C GLN A 79 11.07 21.73 7.85
N CYS A 80 10.57 20.68 7.20
CA CYS A 80 10.34 19.38 7.83
C CYS A 80 11.65 18.61 7.98
N LYS A 81 12.32 18.77 9.13
CA LYS A 81 13.51 18.01 9.50
C LYS A 81 13.13 16.65 10.05
N CYS A 82 13.48 15.59 9.32
CA CYS A 82 13.30 14.21 9.74
C CYS A 82 14.60 13.46 9.46
N LYS A 83 15.06 12.63 10.40
CA LYS A 83 16.17 11.70 10.19
C LYS A 83 15.58 10.31 10.01
N VAL A 84 15.83 9.70 8.86
CA VAL A 84 15.46 8.30 8.61
C VAL A 84 16.68 7.46 8.98
N LEU A 85 16.48 6.43 9.81
CA LEU A 85 17.49 5.47 10.25
C LEU A 85 17.31 4.14 9.53
#